data_AF-A0A3D0M7C4-F1
#
_entry.id   AF-A0A3D0M7C4-F1
#
_cell.length_a   1.000
_cell.length_b   1.000
_cell.length_c   1.000
_cell.angle_alpha   90.00
_cell.angle_beta   90.00
_cell.angle_gamma   90.00
#
_symmetry.space_group_name_H-M   'P 1'
#
loop_
_entity.id
_entity.type
_entity.pdbx_description
1 polymer ?
#
loop_
_entity_poly.entity_id
_entity_poly.type
_entity_poly.pdbx_seq_one_letter_code
_entity_poly.pdbx_strand_id
1 'polypeptide(L)' 'MYEEYYTSVPDLYAYLDRLGISSRPAPDLESLNRLVYAHQMAIPFDDLDTALYGLVPSLAIPDLFDKIIIR' A
#
# COMPACT_ATOMS: atom_id res chain seq x y z
N MET A 1 7.19 16.02 13.66
CA MET A 1 6.98 14.77 14.42
C MET A 1 6.13 13.72 13.68
N TYR A 2 5.42 14.08 12.60
CA TYR A 2 4.67 13.12 11.78
C TYR A 2 5.03 13.16 10.28
N GLU A 3 6.14 13.81 9.94
CA GLU A 3 6.50 14.05 8.54
C GLU A 3 6.63 12.75 7.74
N GLU A 4 7.19 11.71 8.36
CA GLU A 4 7.33 10.37 7.77
C GLU A 4 5.99 9.72 7.41
N TYR A 5 4.89 10.05 8.11
CA TYR A 5 3.55 9.55 7.83
C TYR A 5 2.89 10.22 6.62
N TYR A 6 3.42 11.38 6.19
CA TYR A 6 2.87 12.18 5.10
C TYR A 6 3.87 12.35 3.94
N THR A 7 4.97 11.59 3.94
CA THR A 7 5.85 11.53 2.77
C THR A 7 5.13 10.92 1.57
N SER A 8 5.61 11.25 0.37
CA SER A 8 5.06 10.66 -0.85
C SER A 8 5.38 9.16 -0.91
N VAL A 9 4.50 8.38 -1.53
CA VAL A 9 4.74 6.96 -1.82
C VAL A 9 6.06 6.84 -2.59
N PRO A 10 7.03 6.00 -2.14
CA PRO A 10 8.37 5.95 -2.73
C PRO A 10 8.38 5.63 -4.23
N ASP A 11 7.58 4.64 -4.65
CA ASP A 11 7.41 4.28 -6.06
C ASP A 11 5.93 3.94 -6.35
N LEU A 12 5.28 4.83 -7.09
CA LEU A 12 3.89 4.66 -7.49
C LEU A 12 3.69 3.47 -8.43
N TYR A 13 4.62 3.22 -9.35
CA TYR A 13 4.43 2.17 -10.35
C TYR A 13 4.60 0.79 -9.76
N ALA A 14 5.53 0.60 -8.81
CA ALA A 14 5.61 -0.66 -8.06
C ALA A 14 4.31 -0.97 -7.29
N TYR A 15 3.66 0.04 -6.70
CA TYR A 15 2.33 -0.15 -6.09
C TYR A 15 1.28 -0.55 -7.13
N LEU A 16 1.22 0.15 -8.27
CA LEU A 16 0.25 -0.16 -9.32
C LEU A 16 0.49 -1.56 -9.93
N ASP A 17 1.74 -1.95 -10.13
CA ASP A 17 2.13 -3.28 -10.61
C ASP A 17 1.70 -4.37 -9.62
N ARG A 18 1.86 -4.12 -8.30
CA ARG A 18 1.39 -5.03 -7.24
C ARG A 18 -0.13 -5.23 -7.26
N LEU A 19 -0.88 -4.25 -7.78
CA LEU A 19 -2.32 -4.30 -8.01
C LEU A 19 -2.71 -4.86 -9.40
N GLY A 20 -1.76 -5.12 -10.28
CA GLY A 20 -2.03 -5.53 -11.67
C GLY A 20 -2.56 -4.39 -12.56
N ILE A 21 -2.22 -3.14 -12.25
CA ILE A 21 -2.64 -1.95 -12.99
C ILE A 21 -1.45 -1.43 -13.81
N SER A 22 -1.52 -1.55 -15.14
CA SER A 22 -0.41 -1.27 -16.05
C SER A 22 -0.15 0.21 -16.34
N SER A 23 -1.00 1.13 -15.89
CA SER A 23 -0.87 2.56 -16.18
C SER A 23 -1.51 3.40 -15.10
N ARG A 24 -0.96 4.59 -14.85
CA ARG A 24 -1.51 5.54 -13.89
C ARG A 24 -2.97 5.87 -14.27
N PRO A 25 -3.95 5.60 -13.39
CA PRO A 25 -5.34 5.85 -13.68
C PRO A 25 -5.66 7.35 -13.57
N ALA A 26 -6.72 7.78 -14.25
CA ALA A 26 -7.18 9.16 -14.18
C ALA A 26 -7.77 9.47 -12.79
N PRO A 27 -7.77 10.73 -12.33
CA PRO A 27 -8.34 11.11 -11.04
C PRO A 27 -9.87 11.24 -11.13
N ASP A 28 -10.55 10.17 -11.55
CA ASP A 28 -12.00 10.09 -11.67
C ASP A 28 -12.60 8.94 -10.84
N LEU A 29 -13.93 8.91 -10.77
CA LEU A 29 -14.66 7.93 -9.96
C LEU A 29 -14.47 6.49 -10.47
N GLU A 30 -14.43 6.29 -11.78
CA GLU A 30 -14.28 4.95 -12.37
C GLU A 30 -12.92 4.36 -11.99
N SER A 31 -11.87 5.17 -12.16
CA SER A 31 -10.50 4.86 -11.78
C SER A 31 -10.35 4.59 -10.29
N LEU A 32 -10.99 5.40 -9.44
CA LEU A 32 -11.00 5.19 -8.00
C LEU A 32 -11.64 3.84 -7.62
N ASN A 33 -12.80 3.52 -8.18
CA ASN A 33 -13.49 2.26 -7.91
C ASN A 33 -12.62 1.05 -8.31
N ARG A 34 -11.96 1.12 -9.46
CA ARG A 34 -11.03 0.07 -9.92
C ARG A 34 -9.83 -0.06 -8.98
N LEU A 35 -9.26 1.05 -8.52
CA LEU A 35 -8.12 1.05 -7.59
C LEU A 35 -8.48 0.39 -6.26
N VAL A 36 -9.62 0.78 -5.67
CA VAL A 36 -10.11 0.23 -4.40
C VAL A 36 -10.36 -1.27 -4.52
N TYR A 37 -11.05 -1.69 -5.58
CA TYR A 37 -11.31 -3.11 -5.83
C TYR A 37 -10.00 -3.91 -5.98
N ALA A 38 -9.08 -3.43 -6.83
CA ALA A 38 -7.81 -4.11 -7.07
C ALA A 38 -6.97 -4.22 -5.79
N HIS A 39 -6.94 -3.17 -4.95
CA HIS A 39 -6.26 -3.21 -3.65
C HIS A 39 -6.79 -4.33 -2.76
N GLN A 40 -8.11 -4.42 -2.58
CA GLN A 40 -8.73 -5.43 -1.73
C GLN A 40 -8.51 -6.86 -2.23
N MET A 41 -8.37 -7.05 -3.55
CA MET A 41 -8.13 -8.36 -4.15
C MET A 41 -6.65 -8.75 -4.11
N ALA A 42 -5.73 -7.78 -4.11
CA ALA A 42 -4.30 -8.03 -4.21
C ALA A 42 -3.57 -8.03 -2.87
N ILE A 43 -4.01 -7.22 -1.90
CA ILE A 43 -3.35 -7.04 -0.61
C ILE A 43 -4.22 -7.68 0.48
N PRO A 44 -3.76 -8.75 1.14
CA PRO A 44 -4.51 -9.37 2.23
C PRO A 44 -4.58 -8.44 3.44
N PHE A 45 -5.63 -8.64 4.24
CA PHE A 45 -5.76 -8.00 5.55
C PHE A 45 -5.45 -9.01 6.64
N ASP A 46 -4.42 -8.75 7.46
CA ASP A 46 -3.96 -9.63 8.53
C ASP A 46 -3.37 -8.86 9.72
N ASP A 47 -3.10 -9.58 10.80
CA ASP A 47 -2.42 -9.10 12.01
C ASP A 47 -1.21 -9.97 12.40
N LEU A 48 -0.62 -10.72 11.45
CA LEU A 48 0.33 -11.80 11.73
C LEU A 48 1.55 -11.33 12.53
N ASP A 49 2.12 -10.17 12.18
CA ASP A 49 3.28 -9.64 12.91
C ASP A 49 2.99 -9.35 14.38
N THR A 50 1.80 -8.80 14.64
CA THR A 50 1.34 -8.49 15.99
C THR A 50 1.00 -9.78 16.74
N ALA A 51 0.23 -10.67 16.12
CA ALA A 51 -0.30 -11.87 16.74
C ALA A 51 0.79 -12.92 17.02
N LEU A 52 1.75 -13.09 16.11
CA LEU A 52 2.79 -14.12 16.20
C LEU A 52 4.06 -13.62 16.89
N TYR A 53 4.42 -12.35 16.71
CA TYR A 53 5.71 -11.81 17.16
C TYR A 53 5.58 -10.66 18.16
N GLY A 54 4.37 -10.20 18.49
CA GLY A 54 4.15 -9.09 19.41
C GLY A 54 4.74 -7.76 18.92
N LEU A 55 4.95 -7.62 17.61
CA LEU A 55 5.52 -6.41 17.01
C LEU A 55 4.45 -5.31 16.90
N VAL A 56 4.88 -4.06 17.08
CA VAL A 56 4.05 -2.89 16.75
C VAL A 56 4.41 -2.45 15.33
N PRO A 57 3.48 -2.51 14.36
CA PRO A 57 3.77 -2.10 12.99
C PRO A 57 4.15 -0.62 12.92
N SER A 58 5.18 -0.31 12.12
CA SER A 58 5.47 1.08 11.74
C SER A 58 4.39 1.61 10.81
N LEU A 59 4.05 2.89 10.96
CA LEU A 59 3.13 3.63 10.09
C LEU A 59 3.86 4.64 9.20
N ALA A 60 5.19 4.69 9.25
CA ALA A 60 5.99 5.49 8.33
C ALA A 60 5.78 4.98 6.90
N ILE A 61 5.52 5.90 5.96
CA ILE A 61 5.25 5.54 4.57
C ILE A 61 6.38 4.67 3.95
N PRO A 62 7.68 4.94 4.19
CA PRO A 62 8.74 4.06 3.71
C PRO A 62 8.66 2.63 4.23
N ASP A 63 8.34 2.45 5.51
CA ASP A 63 8.26 1.12 6.15
C ASP A 63 7.03 0.35 5.68
N LEU A 64 5.88 1.04 5.55
CA LEU A 64 4.67 0.46 4.97
C LEU A 64 4.92 0.00 3.53
N PHE A 65 5.63 0.80 2.74
CA PHE A 65 5.94 0.48 1.36
C PHE A 65 6.87 -0.74 1.24
N ASP A 66 7.94 -0.78 2.04
CA ASP A 66 8.83 -1.95 2.09
C ASP A 66 8.08 -3.22 2.50
N LYS A 67 7.23 -3.15 3.53
CA LYS A 67 6.45 -4.30 4.02
C LYS A 67 5.40 -4.80 3.04
N ILE A 68 4.62 -3.91 2.43
CA ILE A 68 3.40 -4.28 1.68
C ILE A 68 3.71 -4.50 0.20
N ILE A 69 4.71 -3.79 -0.35
CA ILE A 69 4.96 -3.72 -1.79
C ILE A 69 6.24 -4.44 -2.20
N ILE A 70 7.31 -4.34 -1.40
CA ILE A 70 8.63 -4.89 -1.77
C ILE A 70 8.85 -6.32 -1.28
N ARG A 71 8.43 -6.63 -0.06
CA ARG A 71 8.62 -7.94 0.59
C ARG A 71 7.35 -8.79 0.55
#